data_AF-W4S393-F1
#
_entry.id   AF-W4S393-F1
#
_cell.length_a   1.000
_cell.length_b   1.000
_cell.length_c   1.000
_cell.angle_alpha   90.00
_cell.angle_beta   90.00
_cell.angle_gamma   90.00
#
_symmetry.space_group_name_H-M   'P 1'
#
loop_
_entity.id
_entity.type
_entity.pdbx_description
1 polymer ?
#
loop_
_entity_poly.entity_id
_entity_poly.type
_entity_poly.pdbx_seq_one_letter_code
_entity_poly.pdbx_strand_id
1 'polypeptide(L)'
;MFVMMIGVASWLNDAAWGRWTFFVGMAMLLATLFMWFGDVIRESNAGHYNRQVDGSFRMGMVWFIFSEVMFFCAFFGALFYTRVLTLPWLGGEGDGVMTNELLWNGYSAAWPTNGPGTIGGQFQTIPAWGLPLINTLILLSSGVTLTIAHHALKGGRRGALLLWLGLTVLLGCVFLFLQAEEYIHAYTELNLTLGSGIYGSTFFMLTGFHGMHVLLGTIMLAVMWLRVARGHFTRDNHFAFEAAAWYWHFVDVVWLALFLFVYVL
;
A
#
# COMPACT_ATOMS: atom_id res chain seq x y z
N MET A 1 14.17 -14.43 -5.79
CA MET A 1 14.38 -13.04 -6.26
C MET A 1 14.91 -12.97 -7.68
N PHE A 2 16.15 -13.38 -7.97
CA PHE A 2 16.72 -13.26 -9.32
C PHE A 2 15.90 -13.96 -10.42
N VAL A 3 15.44 -15.20 -10.17
CA VAL A 3 14.58 -15.95 -11.11
C VAL A 3 13.29 -15.18 -11.44
N MET A 4 12.64 -14.60 -10.42
CA MET A 4 11.43 -13.80 -10.59
C MET A 4 11.70 -12.54 -11.43
N MET A 5 12.83 -11.86 -11.16
CA MET A 5 13.22 -10.63 -11.87
C MET A 5 13.58 -10.89 -13.34
N ILE A 6 14.32 -11.96 -13.64
CA ILE A 6 14.56 -12.38 -15.02
C ILE A 6 13.23 -12.74 -15.70
N GLY A 7 12.39 -13.51 -15.02
CA GLY A 7 11.09 -13.90 -15.55
C GLY A 7 10.23 -12.70 -15.96
N VAL A 8 10.08 -11.70 -15.09
CA VAL A 8 9.29 -10.51 -15.42
C VAL A 8 9.95 -9.66 -16.49
N ALA A 9 11.26 -9.46 -16.45
CA ALA A 9 11.98 -8.69 -17.46
C ALA A 9 11.83 -9.33 -18.86
N SER A 10 12.00 -10.64 -18.96
CA SER A 10 11.82 -11.37 -20.22
C SER A 10 10.36 -11.41 -20.67
N TRP A 11 9.40 -11.49 -19.74
CA TRP A 11 7.98 -11.43 -20.07
C TRP A 11 7.60 -10.06 -20.66
N LEU A 12 8.10 -8.96 -20.08
CA LEU A 12 7.86 -7.60 -20.59
C LEU A 12 8.56 -7.33 -21.94
N ASN A 13 9.48 -8.19 -22.36
CA ASN A 13 10.16 -8.14 -23.67
C ASN A 13 9.65 -9.26 -24.62
N ASP A 14 8.39 -9.68 -24.45
CA ASP A 14 7.70 -10.65 -25.32
C ASP A 14 8.34 -12.04 -25.43
N ALA A 15 9.22 -12.42 -24.50
CA ALA A 15 9.76 -13.77 -24.44
C ALA A 15 8.74 -14.73 -23.82
N ALA A 16 8.26 -15.70 -24.61
CA ALA A 16 7.22 -16.66 -24.19
C ALA A 16 7.57 -17.45 -22.91
N TRP A 17 8.85 -17.74 -22.69
CA TRP A 17 9.32 -18.44 -21.48
C TRP A 17 9.32 -17.56 -20.23
N GLY A 18 9.35 -16.23 -20.39
CA GLY A 18 9.43 -15.26 -19.29
C GLY A 18 8.26 -15.40 -18.32
N ARG A 19 7.03 -15.58 -18.82
CA ARG A 19 5.82 -15.77 -18.01
C ARG A 19 5.94 -16.94 -17.05
N TRP A 20 6.39 -18.11 -17.53
CA TRP A 20 6.53 -19.30 -16.69
C TRP A 20 7.66 -19.14 -15.67
N THR A 21 8.80 -18.59 -16.09
CA THR A 21 9.93 -18.29 -15.20
C THR A 21 9.54 -17.31 -14.10
N PHE A 22 8.70 -16.32 -14.40
CA PHE A 22 8.15 -15.41 -13.39
C PHE A 22 7.35 -16.15 -12.32
N PHE A 23 6.38 -17.00 -12.71
CA PHE A 23 5.56 -17.75 -11.76
C PHE A 23 6.38 -18.75 -10.92
N VAL A 24 7.37 -19.41 -11.53
CA VAL A 24 8.31 -20.26 -10.79
C VAL A 24 9.11 -19.43 -9.77
N GLY A 25 9.65 -18.29 -10.19
CA GLY A 25 10.38 -17.38 -9.31
C GLY A 25 9.53 -16.83 -8.16
N MET A 26 8.25 -16.54 -8.42
CA MET A 26 7.28 -16.12 -7.42
C MET A 26 6.99 -17.24 -6.41
N ALA A 27 6.73 -18.46 -6.88
CA ALA A 27 6.50 -19.62 -6.01
C ALA A 27 7.71 -19.91 -5.11
N MET A 28 8.93 -19.85 -5.67
CA MET A 28 10.16 -20.00 -4.90
C MET A 28 10.29 -18.93 -3.82
N LEU A 29 10.01 -17.67 -4.15
CA LEU A 29 10.05 -16.58 -3.17
C LEU A 29 9.05 -16.79 -2.03
N LEU A 30 7.79 -17.10 -2.36
CA LEU A 30 6.76 -17.36 -1.36
C LEU A 30 7.12 -18.53 -0.46
N ALA A 31 7.69 -19.60 -1.03
CA ALA A 31 8.19 -20.74 -0.25
C ALA A 31 9.32 -20.33 0.69
N THR A 32 10.31 -19.55 0.23
CA THR A 32 11.39 -19.05 1.08
C THR A 32 10.85 -18.21 2.23
N LEU A 33 9.94 -17.26 1.96
CA LEU A 33 9.34 -16.41 3.00
C LEU A 33 8.55 -17.25 4.01
N PHE A 34 7.74 -18.20 3.55
CA PHE A 34 6.96 -19.08 4.42
C PHE A 34 7.86 -19.94 5.33
N MET A 35 8.90 -20.56 4.77
CA MET A 35 9.85 -21.36 5.54
C MET A 35 10.61 -20.50 6.55
N TRP A 36 11.14 -19.35 6.11
CA TRP A 36 11.92 -18.46 6.96
C TRP A 36 11.08 -17.90 8.11
N PHE A 37 9.88 -17.36 7.86
CA PHE A 37 9.02 -16.91 8.95
C PHE A 37 8.58 -18.06 9.87
N GLY A 38 8.42 -19.26 9.33
CA GLY A 38 8.22 -20.47 10.11
C GLY A 38 9.36 -20.72 11.10
N ASP A 39 10.61 -20.64 10.64
CA ASP A 39 11.81 -20.76 11.48
C ASP A 39 11.87 -19.71 12.57
N VAL A 40 11.66 -18.43 12.22
CA VAL A 40 11.65 -17.33 13.21
C VAL A 40 10.60 -17.57 14.30
N ILE A 41 9.43 -18.09 13.94
CA ILE A 41 8.39 -18.42 14.93
C ILE A 41 8.83 -19.61 15.80
N ARG A 42 9.46 -20.64 15.24
CA ARG A 42 9.95 -21.81 15.99
C ARG A 42 11.04 -21.43 16.97
N GLU A 43 12.02 -20.63 16.55
CA GLU A 43 13.10 -20.12 17.39
C GLU A 43 12.58 -19.23 18.52
N SER A 44 11.61 -18.36 18.21
CA SER A 44 10.93 -17.53 19.21
C SER A 44 10.22 -18.36 20.27
N ASN A 45 9.46 -19.38 19.86
CA ASN A 45 8.76 -20.28 20.76
C ASN A 45 9.72 -21.18 21.58
N ALA A 46 10.89 -21.50 21.03
CA ALA A 46 11.94 -22.23 21.74
C ALA A 46 12.71 -21.37 22.77
N GLY A 47 12.41 -20.07 22.84
CA GLY A 47 13.04 -19.14 23.81
C GLY A 47 14.46 -18.73 23.44
N HIS A 48 14.86 -18.83 22.18
CA HIS A 48 16.23 -18.50 21.73
C HIS A 48 16.51 -16.99 21.68
N TYR A 49 15.49 -16.14 21.77
CA TYR A 49 15.65 -14.69 21.68
C TYR A 49 15.79 -14.04 23.05
N ASN A 50 16.91 -13.34 23.24
CA ASN A 50 17.17 -12.51 24.42
C ASN A 50 16.75 -11.04 24.18
N ARG A 51 16.92 -10.18 25.19
CA ARG A 51 16.55 -8.75 25.09
C ARG A 51 17.32 -7.98 24.02
N GLN A 52 18.56 -8.35 23.72
CA GLN A 52 19.35 -7.69 22.68
C GLN A 52 18.77 -8.00 21.29
N VAL A 53 18.38 -9.25 21.06
CA VAL A 53 17.71 -9.68 19.81
C VAL A 53 16.35 -8.99 19.66
N ASP A 54 15.55 -8.92 20.72
CA ASP A 54 14.27 -8.18 20.70
C ASP A 54 14.47 -6.70 20.35
N GLY A 55 15.46 -6.04 20.96
CA GLY A 55 15.83 -4.66 20.62
C GLY A 55 16.23 -4.51 19.15
N SER A 56 17.01 -5.44 18.62
CA SER A 56 17.42 -5.44 17.20
C SER A 56 16.21 -5.60 16.27
N PHE A 57 15.27 -6.50 16.56
CA PHE A 57 14.06 -6.65 15.76
C PHE A 57 13.18 -5.41 15.77
N ARG A 58 13.03 -4.75 16.93
CA ARG A 58 12.30 -3.48 17.04
C ARG A 58 12.92 -2.39 16.17
N MET A 59 14.23 -2.22 16.25
CA MET A 59 14.96 -1.26 15.40
C MET A 59 14.82 -1.62 13.91
N GLY A 60 14.92 -2.90 13.56
CA GLY A 60 14.73 -3.38 12.20
C GLY A 60 13.36 -3.02 11.65
N MET A 61 12.29 -3.22 12.44
CA MET A 61 10.94 -2.84 12.05
C MET A 61 10.77 -1.33 11.86
N VAL A 62 11.37 -0.51 12.75
CA VAL A 62 11.31 0.96 12.62
C VAL A 62 12.02 1.42 11.35
N TRP A 63 13.21 0.91 11.07
CA TRP A 63 13.94 1.27 9.84
C TRP A 63 13.25 0.77 8.58
N PHE A 64 12.61 -0.39 8.63
CA PHE A 64 11.77 -0.88 7.55
C PHE A 64 10.60 0.07 7.29
N ILE A 65 9.80 0.43 8.31
CA ILE A 65 8.70 1.40 8.14
C ILE A 65 9.23 2.74 7.62
N PHE A 66 10.37 3.22 8.12
CA PHE A 66 10.98 4.45 7.63
C PHE A 66 11.32 4.36 6.14
N SER A 67 11.88 3.26 5.65
CA SER A 67 12.12 3.08 4.21
C SER A 67 10.82 3.05 3.39
N GLU A 68 9.75 2.46 3.93
CA GLU A 68 8.44 2.46 3.26
C GLU A 68 7.84 3.88 3.19
N VAL A 69 8.00 4.69 4.25
CA VAL A 69 7.61 6.11 4.24
C VAL A 69 8.39 6.86 3.15
N MET A 70 9.70 6.66 3.05
CA MET A 70 10.51 7.30 2.00
C MET A 70 10.12 6.85 0.59
N PHE A 71 9.71 5.59 0.43
CA PHE A 71 9.17 5.07 -0.82
C PHE A 71 7.88 5.80 -1.22
N PHE A 72 6.92 5.98 -0.31
CA PHE A 72 5.71 6.77 -0.59
C PHE A 72 6.01 8.26 -0.83
N CYS A 73 6.98 8.84 -0.12
CA CYS A 73 7.43 10.21 -0.35
C CYS A 73 7.88 10.44 -1.80
N ALA A 74 8.46 9.45 -2.47
CA ALA A 74 8.82 9.57 -3.88
C ALA A 74 7.59 9.74 -4.78
N PHE A 75 6.51 8.99 -4.53
CA PHE A 75 5.27 9.10 -5.31
C PHE A 75 4.48 10.37 -5.00
N PHE A 76 4.37 10.75 -3.73
CA PHE A 76 3.77 12.04 -3.35
C PHE A 76 4.60 13.21 -3.87
N GLY A 77 5.93 13.08 -3.88
CA GLY A 77 6.84 14.03 -4.50
C GLY A 77 6.61 14.16 -6.00
N ALA A 78 6.39 13.05 -6.71
CA ALA A 78 6.05 13.06 -8.14
C ALA A 78 4.68 13.74 -8.40
N LEU A 79 3.67 13.46 -7.57
CA LEU A 79 2.37 14.14 -7.64
C LEU A 79 2.50 15.65 -7.41
N PHE A 80 3.21 16.04 -6.34
CA PHE A 80 3.47 17.45 -6.02
C PHE A 80 4.23 18.15 -7.16
N TYR A 81 5.34 17.56 -7.61
CA TYR A 81 6.18 18.11 -8.67
C TYR A 81 5.37 18.32 -9.95
N THR A 82 4.53 17.35 -10.31
CA THR A 82 3.66 17.46 -11.48
C THR A 82 2.65 18.58 -11.30
N ARG A 83 1.87 18.54 -10.22
CA ARG A 83 0.71 19.42 -9.99
C ARG A 83 1.12 20.88 -9.77
N VAL A 84 2.20 21.11 -9.02
CA VAL A 84 2.59 22.43 -8.53
C VAL A 84 3.66 23.09 -9.40
N LEU A 85 4.49 22.31 -10.10
CA LEU A 85 5.61 22.85 -10.88
C LEU A 85 5.46 22.57 -12.37
N THR A 86 5.39 21.30 -12.76
CA THR A 86 5.43 20.93 -14.19
C THR A 86 4.23 21.44 -14.96
N LEU A 87 3.01 21.28 -14.44
CA LEU A 87 1.81 21.71 -15.16
C LEU A 87 1.72 23.24 -15.32
N PRO A 88 1.98 24.06 -14.29
CA PRO A 88 2.03 25.51 -14.47
C PRO A 88 3.11 25.96 -15.47
N TRP A 89 4.30 25.37 -15.45
CA TRP A 89 5.33 25.65 -16.46
C TRP A 89 4.86 25.28 -17.87
N LEU A 90 4.23 24.12 -18.05
CA LEU A 90 3.64 23.76 -19.35
C LEU A 90 2.48 24.68 -19.76
N GLY A 91 1.78 25.27 -18.79
CA GLY A 91 0.75 26.29 -18.99
C GLY A 91 1.29 27.70 -19.27
N GLY A 92 2.61 27.88 -19.32
CA GLY A 92 3.25 29.15 -19.65
C GLY A 92 3.72 29.99 -18.45
N GLU A 93 3.75 29.45 -17.23
CA GLU A 93 4.27 30.18 -16.07
C GLU A 93 5.81 30.23 -16.09
N GLY A 94 6.38 31.41 -15.79
CA GLY A 94 7.83 31.61 -15.67
C GLY A 94 8.59 31.33 -16.97
N ASP A 95 9.62 30.49 -16.91
CA ASP A 95 10.41 30.09 -18.08
C ASP A 95 9.62 29.22 -19.09
N GLY A 96 8.39 28.82 -18.72
CA GLY A 96 7.49 27.99 -19.52
C GLY A 96 6.80 28.69 -20.70
N VAL A 97 6.82 30.03 -20.78
CA VAL A 97 6.08 30.81 -21.79
C VAL A 97 6.39 30.34 -23.22
N MET A 98 7.67 30.28 -23.58
CA MET A 98 8.08 29.86 -24.94
C MET A 98 7.72 28.41 -25.22
N THR A 99 7.76 27.54 -24.20
CA THR A 99 7.37 26.13 -24.33
C THR A 99 5.88 26.02 -24.63
N ASN A 100 5.04 26.79 -23.93
CA ASN A 100 3.60 26.83 -24.20
C ASN A 100 3.32 27.40 -25.59
N GLU A 101 3.91 28.53 -25.97
CA GLU A 101 3.67 29.16 -27.27
C GLU A 101 4.07 28.29 -28.46
N LEU A 102 5.20 27.58 -28.36
CA LEU A 102 5.77 26.79 -29.46
C LEU A 102 5.28 25.35 -29.50
N LEU A 103 5.19 24.66 -28.36
CA LEU A 103 4.89 23.22 -28.30
C LEU A 103 3.46 22.91 -27.87
N TRP A 104 2.89 23.72 -26.98
CA TRP A 104 1.60 23.43 -26.34
C TRP A 104 0.63 24.61 -26.46
N ASN A 105 0.52 25.18 -27.66
CA ASN A 105 -0.24 26.40 -27.89
C ASN A 105 -1.72 26.20 -27.51
N GLY A 106 -2.23 27.08 -26.64
CA GLY A 106 -3.60 27.01 -26.13
C GLY A 106 -3.82 26.03 -24.97
N TYR A 107 -2.77 25.36 -24.48
CA TYR A 107 -2.86 24.56 -23.26
C TYR A 107 -2.90 25.47 -22.02
N SER A 108 -3.81 25.18 -21.11
CA SER A 108 -3.91 25.84 -19.81
C SER A 108 -3.70 24.82 -18.69
N ALA A 109 -2.92 25.19 -17.68
CA ALA A 109 -2.67 24.33 -16.53
C ALA A 109 -3.96 24.14 -15.73
N ALA A 110 -4.39 22.88 -15.63
CA ALA A 110 -5.49 22.47 -14.78
C ALA A 110 -5.16 21.12 -14.13
N TRP A 111 -5.79 20.86 -12.99
CA TRP A 111 -5.78 19.54 -12.36
C TRP A 111 -7.20 19.18 -11.94
N PRO A 112 -7.65 17.93 -12.16
CA PRO A 112 -6.96 16.78 -12.80
C PRO A 112 -6.77 16.96 -14.31
N THR A 113 -5.72 16.35 -14.89
CA THR A 113 -5.41 16.42 -16.34
C THR A 113 -4.65 15.20 -16.85
N ASN A 114 -4.87 14.83 -18.12
CA ASN A 114 -4.04 13.87 -18.86
C ASN A 114 -2.86 14.54 -19.61
N GLY A 115 -2.64 15.83 -19.36
CA GLY A 115 -1.58 16.63 -19.97
C GLY A 115 -1.96 17.19 -21.34
N PRO A 116 -1.08 18.01 -21.94
CA PRO A 116 -1.38 18.74 -23.18
C PRO A 116 -1.58 17.81 -24.39
N GLY A 117 -1.03 16.60 -24.36
CA GLY A 117 -1.21 15.59 -25.41
C GLY A 117 -2.52 14.82 -25.34
N THR A 118 -3.41 15.09 -24.37
CA THR A 118 -4.69 14.38 -24.17
C THR A 118 -4.55 12.86 -24.12
N ILE A 119 -3.48 12.38 -23.48
CA ILE A 119 -3.09 10.96 -23.48
C ILE A 119 -4.19 10.12 -22.81
N GLY A 120 -4.67 9.08 -23.50
CA GLY A 120 -5.74 8.20 -22.99
C GLY A 120 -7.15 8.78 -23.10
N GLY A 121 -7.33 9.96 -23.71
CA GLY A 121 -8.64 10.56 -23.96
C GLY A 121 -9.30 11.19 -22.73
N GLN A 122 -10.57 11.58 -22.89
CA GLN A 122 -11.37 12.18 -21.82
C GLN A 122 -11.64 11.15 -20.71
N PHE A 123 -11.51 11.56 -19.46
CA PHE A 123 -11.79 10.73 -18.29
C PHE A 123 -12.50 11.53 -17.20
N GLN A 124 -13.13 10.82 -16.28
CA GLN A 124 -13.73 11.39 -15.07
C GLN A 124 -12.97 10.92 -13.82
N THR A 125 -13.05 11.70 -12.75
CA THR A 125 -12.41 11.35 -11.48
C THR A 125 -13.37 10.68 -10.52
N ILE A 126 -12.81 9.98 -9.54
CA ILE A 126 -13.57 9.31 -8.49
C ILE A 126 -13.92 10.35 -7.41
N PRO A 127 -15.21 10.54 -7.08
CA PRO A 127 -15.60 11.52 -6.08
C PRO A 127 -15.16 11.08 -4.68
N ALA A 128 -14.49 11.97 -3.93
CA ALA A 128 -13.97 11.68 -2.60
C ALA A 128 -15.03 11.22 -1.59
N TRP A 129 -16.25 11.77 -1.69
CA TRP A 129 -17.32 11.58 -0.69
C TRP A 129 -18.14 10.29 -0.89
N GLY A 130 -17.77 9.46 -1.86
CA GLY A 130 -18.38 8.14 -2.10
C GLY A 130 -17.57 7.02 -1.45
N LEU A 131 -17.17 6.05 -2.28
CA LEU A 131 -16.34 4.91 -1.86
C LEU A 131 -15.04 5.30 -1.14
N PRO A 132 -14.28 6.33 -1.54
CA PRO A 132 -13.05 6.70 -0.84
C PRO A 132 -13.28 7.09 0.64
N LEU A 133 -14.37 7.81 0.94
CA LEU A 133 -14.74 8.15 2.31
C LEU A 133 -15.12 6.89 3.11
N ILE A 134 -15.89 5.98 2.52
CA ILE A 134 -16.25 4.70 3.15
C ILE A 134 -14.99 3.89 3.49
N ASN A 135 -14.05 3.77 2.55
CA ASN A 135 -12.76 3.11 2.75
C ASN A 135 -11.94 3.78 3.86
N THR A 136 -12.00 5.11 3.96
CA THR A 136 -11.37 5.87 5.05
C THR A 136 -11.96 5.51 6.41
N LEU A 137 -13.28 5.47 6.52
CA LEU A 137 -13.97 5.07 7.76
C LEU A 137 -13.67 3.62 8.14
N ILE A 138 -13.56 2.72 7.15
CA ILE A 138 -13.20 1.31 7.37
C ILE A 138 -11.79 1.19 7.95
N LEU A 139 -10.79 1.84 7.35
CA LEU A 139 -9.41 1.76 7.85
C LEU A 139 -9.28 2.39 9.24
N LEU A 140 -9.85 3.57 9.46
CA LEU A 140 -9.85 4.20 10.79
C LEU A 140 -10.52 3.31 11.84
N SER A 141 -11.65 2.69 11.49
CA SER A 141 -12.32 1.73 12.38
C SER A 141 -11.43 0.52 12.66
N SER A 142 -10.72 0.01 11.65
CA SER A 142 -9.81 -1.13 11.79
C SER A 142 -8.61 -0.83 12.71
N GLY A 143 -8.10 0.40 12.68
CA GLY A 143 -7.07 0.88 13.60
C GLY A 143 -7.56 0.94 15.05
N VAL A 144 -8.82 1.34 15.26
CA VAL A 144 -9.46 1.31 16.58
C VAL A 144 -9.63 -0.13 17.07
N THR A 145 -10.18 -1.04 16.24
CA THR A 145 -10.35 -2.45 16.64
C THR A 145 -9.00 -3.12 16.93
N LEU A 146 -7.94 -2.79 16.18
CA LEU A 146 -6.59 -3.29 16.42
C LEU A 146 -6.02 -2.77 17.75
N THR A 147 -6.26 -1.51 18.08
CA THR A 147 -5.85 -0.92 19.36
C THR A 147 -6.57 -1.60 20.53
N ILE A 148 -7.86 -1.89 20.39
CA ILE A 148 -8.62 -2.66 21.40
C ILE A 148 -8.05 -4.07 21.54
N ALA A 149 -7.71 -4.72 20.42
CA ALA A 149 -7.06 -6.04 20.41
C ALA A 149 -5.73 -6.00 21.17
N HIS A 150 -4.89 -4.99 20.95
CA HIS A 150 -3.63 -4.80 21.66
C HIS A 150 -3.84 -4.67 23.18
N HIS A 151 -4.83 -3.88 23.61
CA HIS A 151 -5.16 -3.76 25.03
C HIS A 151 -5.70 -5.08 25.61
N ALA A 152 -6.46 -5.85 24.84
CA ALA A 152 -6.92 -7.18 25.24
C ALA A 152 -5.76 -8.18 25.41
N LEU A 153 -4.75 -8.11 24.53
CA LEU A 153 -3.51 -8.90 24.64
C LEU A 153 -2.75 -8.57 25.93
N LYS A 154 -2.50 -7.28 26.21
CA LYS A 154 -1.84 -6.83 27.45
C LYS A 154 -2.64 -7.16 28.71
N GLY A 155 -3.97 -7.20 28.60
CA GLY A 155 -4.87 -7.63 29.67
C GLY A 155 -5.06 -9.14 29.80
N GLY A 156 -4.40 -9.97 28.99
CA GLY A 156 -4.55 -11.44 29.01
C GLY A 156 -5.94 -11.94 28.58
N ARG A 157 -6.79 -11.09 27.99
CA ARG A 157 -8.16 -11.42 27.58
C ARG A 157 -8.18 -12.02 26.18
N ARG A 158 -7.80 -13.29 26.07
CA ARG A 158 -7.61 -13.98 24.78
C ARG A 158 -8.86 -14.01 23.89
N GLY A 159 -10.05 -14.21 24.45
CA GLY A 159 -11.31 -14.21 23.68
C GLY A 159 -11.60 -12.86 23.02
N ALA A 160 -11.45 -11.77 23.79
CA ALA A 160 -11.61 -10.41 23.26
C ALA A 160 -10.53 -10.09 22.21
N LEU A 161 -9.27 -10.49 22.45
CA LEU A 161 -8.20 -10.33 21.48
C LEU A 161 -8.51 -11.01 20.14
N LEU A 162 -8.98 -12.26 20.16
CA LEU A 162 -9.34 -12.99 18.94
C LEU A 162 -10.50 -12.33 18.18
N LEU A 163 -11.51 -11.85 18.91
CA LEU A 163 -12.65 -11.16 18.30
C LEU A 163 -12.21 -9.87 17.61
N TRP A 164 -11.55 -8.97 18.34
CA TRP A 164 -11.20 -7.64 17.84
C TRP A 164 -10.15 -7.68 16.72
N LEU A 165 -9.16 -8.56 16.85
CA LEU A 165 -8.18 -8.77 15.78
C LEU A 165 -8.82 -9.39 14.53
N GLY A 166 -9.76 -10.33 14.71
CA GLY A 166 -10.53 -10.90 13.60
C GLY A 166 -11.36 -9.85 12.87
N LEU A 167 -11.96 -8.91 13.61
CA LEU A 167 -12.66 -7.76 13.03
C LEU A 167 -11.71 -6.84 12.25
N THR A 168 -10.51 -6.56 12.74
CA THR A 168 -9.50 -5.79 11.98
C THR A 168 -9.16 -6.47 10.65
N VAL A 169 -8.92 -7.79 10.66
CA VAL A 169 -8.61 -8.55 9.43
C VAL A 169 -9.79 -8.50 8.45
N LEU A 170 -11.03 -8.67 8.94
CA LEU A 170 -12.22 -8.56 8.12
C LEU A 170 -12.35 -7.18 7.47
N LEU A 171 -12.17 -6.11 8.23
CA LEU A 171 -12.21 -4.74 7.72
C LEU A 171 -11.13 -4.49 6.66
N GLY A 172 -9.92 -5.04 6.85
CA GLY A 172 -8.86 -5.02 5.83
C GLY A 172 -9.27 -5.72 4.53
N CYS A 173 -9.91 -6.90 4.62
CA CYS A 173 -10.45 -7.59 3.45
C CYS A 173 -11.57 -6.79 2.75
N VAL A 174 -12.46 -6.16 3.51
CA VAL A 174 -13.54 -5.32 2.96
C VAL A 174 -12.96 -4.11 2.24
N PHE A 175 -11.95 -3.44 2.81
CA PHE A 175 -11.25 -2.35 2.15
C PHE A 175 -10.68 -2.79 0.79
N LEU A 176 -9.96 -3.92 0.75
CA LEU A 176 -9.37 -4.43 -0.49
C LEU A 176 -10.42 -4.76 -1.55
N PHE A 177 -11.56 -5.31 -1.14
CA PHE A 177 -12.68 -5.57 -2.03
C PHE A 177 -13.25 -4.28 -2.62
N LEU A 178 -13.54 -3.28 -1.77
CA LEU A 178 -14.06 -1.99 -2.23
C LEU A 178 -13.05 -1.24 -3.11
N GLN A 179 -11.75 -1.36 -2.82
CA GLN A 179 -10.69 -0.78 -3.66
C GLN A 179 -10.64 -1.45 -5.04
N ALA A 180 -10.89 -2.76 -5.13
CA ALA A 180 -10.97 -3.46 -6.41
C ALA A 180 -12.21 -3.01 -7.22
N GLU A 181 -13.36 -2.87 -6.57
CA GLU A 181 -14.58 -2.34 -7.20
C GLU A 181 -14.38 -0.90 -7.71
N GLU A 182 -13.69 -0.07 -6.93
CA GLU A 182 -13.31 1.29 -7.34
C GLU A 182 -12.45 1.27 -8.62
N TYR A 183 -11.48 0.36 -8.72
CA TYR A 183 -10.65 0.22 -9.92
C TYR A 183 -11.43 -0.28 -11.12
N ILE A 184 -12.34 -1.24 -10.93
CA ILE A 184 -13.21 -1.73 -12.00
C ILE A 184 -14.05 -0.56 -12.51
N HIS A 185 -14.72 0.17 -11.63
CA HIS A 185 -15.54 1.33 -11.98
C HIS A 185 -14.73 2.42 -12.70
N ALA A 186 -13.51 2.71 -12.23
CA ALA A 186 -12.62 3.67 -12.87
C ALA A 186 -12.29 3.30 -14.32
N TYR A 187 -11.98 2.02 -14.57
CA TYR A 187 -11.64 1.53 -15.90
C TYR A 187 -12.86 1.42 -16.84
N THR A 188 -14.02 1.00 -16.34
CA THR A 188 -15.18 0.70 -17.20
C THR A 188 -16.09 1.90 -17.43
N GLU A 189 -16.31 2.74 -16.42
CA GLU A 189 -17.31 3.82 -16.47
C GLU A 189 -16.66 5.21 -16.60
N LEU A 190 -15.49 5.41 -16.00
CA LEU A 190 -14.86 6.73 -15.94
C LEU A 190 -13.76 6.94 -16.99
N ASN A 191 -13.39 5.89 -17.73
CA ASN A 191 -12.23 5.87 -18.64
C ASN A 191 -10.93 6.35 -17.94
N LEU A 192 -10.86 6.16 -16.62
CA LEU A 192 -9.69 6.45 -15.80
C LEU A 192 -8.87 5.17 -15.68
N THR A 193 -7.80 5.11 -16.45
CA THR A 193 -6.90 3.95 -16.56
C THR A 193 -5.46 4.36 -16.23
N LEU A 194 -4.56 3.37 -16.11
CA LEU A 194 -3.11 3.63 -16.04
C LEU A 194 -2.60 4.44 -17.25
N GLY A 195 -3.30 4.36 -18.39
CA GLY A 195 -2.97 5.09 -19.61
C GLY A 195 -3.58 6.49 -19.73
N SER A 196 -4.39 6.95 -18.76
CA SER A 196 -5.05 8.27 -18.78
C SER A 196 -4.10 9.42 -18.38
N GLY A 197 -2.90 9.41 -18.97
CA GLY A 197 -1.86 10.40 -18.76
C GLY A 197 -1.32 10.47 -17.33
N ILE A 198 -0.92 11.66 -16.93
CA ILE A 198 -0.21 11.85 -15.66
C ILE A 198 -1.13 11.68 -14.44
N TYR A 199 -2.40 12.05 -14.54
CA TYR A 199 -3.38 11.80 -13.47
C TYR A 199 -3.60 10.31 -13.25
N GLY A 200 -3.92 9.55 -14.30
CA GLY A 200 -4.15 8.10 -14.20
C GLY A 200 -2.95 7.34 -13.64
N SER A 201 -1.76 7.60 -14.19
CA SER A 201 -0.52 6.98 -13.72
C SER A 201 -0.19 7.31 -12.26
N THR A 202 -0.26 8.58 -11.84
CA THR A 202 -0.01 8.94 -10.43
C THR A 202 -1.08 8.36 -9.49
N PHE A 203 -2.36 8.40 -9.88
CA PHE A 203 -3.47 7.82 -9.14
C PHE A 203 -3.23 6.34 -8.86
N PHE A 204 -3.15 5.50 -9.90
CA PHE A 204 -3.05 4.04 -9.75
C PHE A 204 -1.73 3.57 -9.15
N MET A 205 -0.62 4.32 -9.34
CA MET A 205 0.64 3.96 -8.69
C MET A 205 0.59 4.25 -7.19
N LEU A 206 0.08 5.42 -6.77
CA LEU A 206 -0.08 5.78 -5.36
C LEU A 206 -1.05 4.84 -4.64
N THR A 207 -2.28 4.70 -5.16
CA THR A 207 -3.31 3.86 -4.54
C THR A 207 -2.99 2.36 -4.70
N GLY A 208 -2.34 1.96 -5.79
CA GLY A 208 -1.98 0.57 -6.07
C GLY A 208 -0.89 0.05 -5.14
N PHE A 209 0.19 0.82 -4.95
CA PHE A 209 1.20 0.45 -3.95
C PHE A 209 0.60 0.43 -2.55
N HIS A 210 -0.23 1.41 -2.19
CA HIS A 210 -0.92 1.38 -0.91
C HIS A 210 -1.81 0.14 -0.75
N GLY A 211 -2.63 -0.21 -1.75
CA GLY A 211 -3.46 -1.42 -1.73
C GLY A 211 -2.63 -2.70 -1.55
N MET A 212 -1.44 -2.78 -2.17
CA MET A 212 -0.49 -3.88 -1.93
C MET A 212 -0.01 -3.92 -0.47
N HIS A 213 0.28 -2.77 0.16
CA HIS A 213 0.66 -2.71 1.57
C HIS A 213 -0.51 -3.10 2.49
N VAL A 214 -1.75 -2.69 2.17
CA VAL A 214 -2.95 -3.14 2.90
C VAL A 214 -3.11 -4.66 2.80
N LEU A 215 -2.87 -5.25 1.63
CA LEU A 215 -2.90 -6.71 1.45
C LEU A 215 -1.85 -7.40 2.32
N LEU A 216 -0.60 -6.94 2.27
CA LEU A 216 0.49 -7.48 3.09
C LEU A 216 0.20 -7.34 4.58
N GLY A 217 -0.27 -6.17 5.02
CA GLY A 217 -0.68 -5.92 6.40
C GLY A 217 -1.82 -6.83 6.85
N THR A 218 -2.80 -7.07 5.97
CA THR A 218 -3.94 -7.95 6.27
C THR A 218 -3.48 -9.39 6.42
N ILE A 219 -2.56 -9.86 5.56
CA ILE A 219 -1.93 -11.18 5.68
C ILE A 219 -1.14 -11.28 6.99
N MET A 220 -0.33 -10.27 7.32
CA MET A 220 0.43 -10.24 8.58
C MET A 220 -0.48 -10.34 9.80
N LEU A 221 -1.56 -9.55 9.84
CA LEU A 221 -2.55 -9.59 10.92
C LEU A 221 -3.32 -10.93 10.97
N ALA A 222 -3.65 -11.52 9.83
CA ALA A 222 -4.26 -12.85 9.76
C ALA A 222 -3.32 -13.92 10.34
N VAL A 223 -2.02 -13.85 10.03
CA VAL A 223 -1.01 -14.74 10.65
C VAL A 223 -0.92 -14.49 12.16
N MET A 224 -0.97 -13.23 12.61
CA MET A 224 -1.02 -12.93 14.05
C MET A 224 -2.27 -13.51 14.70
N TRP A 225 -3.42 -13.43 14.04
CA TRP A 225 -4.68 -13.99 14.53
C TRP A 225 -4.59 -15.51 14.71
N LEU A 226 -4.03 -16.23 13.73
CA LEU A 226 -3.77 -17.67 13.84
C LEU A 226 -2.77 -18.00 14.97
N ARG A 227 -1.74 -17.18 15.16
CA ARG A 227 -0.76 -17.35 16.25
C ARG A 227 -1.37 -17.11 17.63
N VAL A 228 -2.26 -16.13 17.78
CA VAL A 228 -3.05 -15.92 18.99
C VAL A 228 -3.97 -17.13 19.24
N ALA A 229 -4.62 -17.65 18.19
CA ALA A 229 -5.48 -18.82 18.29
C ALA A 229 -4.72 -20.08 18.73
N ARG A 230 -3.41 -20.16 18.46
CA ARG A 230 -2.50 -21.20 18.98
C ARG A 230 -1.80 -20.87 20.30
N GLY A 231 -1.94 -19.64 20.81
CA GLY A 231 -1.42 -19.26 22.12
C GLY A 231 0.07 -18.91 22.12
N HIS A 232 0.61 -18.47 20.99
CA HIS A 232 2.04 -18.15 20.84
C HIS A 232 2.45 -16.81 21.46
N PHE A 233 1.52 -16.07 22.08
CA PHE A 233 1.79 -14.74 22.62
C PHE A 233 1.45 -14.67 24.10
N THR A 234 2.32 -13.98 24.84
CA THR A 234 2.10 -13.65 26.25
C THR A 234 2.07 -12.13 26.42
N ARG A 235 1.66 -11.67 27.62
CA ARG A 235 1.64 -10.25 27.96
C ARG A 235 3.00 -9.57 27.79
N ASP A 236 4.10 -10.30 27.98
CA ASP A 236 5.46 -9.74 27.96
C ASP A 236 6.22 -10.10 26.67
N ASN A 237 5.82 -11.18 25.98
CA ASN A 237 6.44 -11.62 24.73
C ASN A 237 5.42 -11.63 23.59
N HIS A 238 5.35 -10.50 22.88
CA HIS A 238 4.43 -10.29 21.76
C HIS A 238 4.94 -9.30 20.71
N PHE A 239 6.27 -9.17 20.55
CA PHE A 239 6.86 -8.22 19.61
C PHE A 239 6.31 -8.36 18.18
N ALA A 240 6.13 -9.59 17.67
CA ALA A 240 5.61 -9.79 16.32
C ALA A 240 4.19 -9.21 16.13
N PHE A 241 3.37 -9.21 17.18
CA PHE A 241 2.07 -8.55 17.16
C PHE A 241 2.24 -7.02 17.16
N GLU A 242 3.15 -6.48 17.97
CA GLU A 242 3.44 -5.04 17.99
C GLU A 242 3.96 -4.55 16.63
N ALA A 243 4.87 -5.30 16.00
CA ALA A 243 5.39 -4.99 14.67
C ALA A 243 4.28 -4.97 13.61
N ALA A 244 3.40 -5.97 13.60
CA ALA A 244 2.25 -5.99 12.69
C ALA A 244 1.29 -4.82 12.95
N ALA A 245 1.10 -4.42 14.22
CA ALA A 245 0.29 -3.28 14.57
C ALA A 245 0.91 -1.94 14.14
N TRP A 246 2.23 -1.77 14.29
CA TRP A 246 2.94 -0.58 13.78
C TRP A 246 2.83 -0.48 12.26
N TYR A 247 2.97 -1.60 11.56
CA TYR A 247 2.79 -1.64 10.10
C TYR A 247 1.37 -1.25 9.69
N TRP A 248 0.34 -1.78 10.38
CA TRP A 248 -1.04 -1.45 10.08
C TRP A 248 -1.35 0.04 10.28
N HIS A 249 -0.88 0.65 11.38
CA HIS A 249 -1.04 2.09 11.59
C HIS A 249 -0.25 2.93 10.58
N PHE A 250 0.91 2.47 10.13
CA PHE A 250 1.62 3.10 9.02
C PHE A 250 0.76 3.12 7.74
N VAL A 251 0.13 1.98 7.42
CA VAL A 251 -0.79 1.87 6.29
C VAL A 251 -1.97 2.86 6.45
N ASP A 252 -2.59 2.93 7.64
CA ASP A 252 -3.66 3.91 7.92
C ASP A 252 -3.22 5.35 7.64
N VAL A 253 -2.02 5.74 8.08
CA VAL A 253 -1.49 7.10 7.89
C VAL A 253 -1.25 7.41 6.41
N VAL A 254 -0.70 6.46 5.65
CA VAL A 254 -0.52 6.62 4.20
C VAL A 254 -1.87 6.80 3.50
N TRP A 255 -2.90 6.04 3.90
CA TRP A 255 -4.24 6.20 3.33
C TRP A 255 -4.81 7.60 3.59
N LEU A 256 -4.67 8.14 4.80
CA LEU A 256 -5.15 9.49 5.09
C LEU A 256 -4.47 10.56 4.22
N ALA A 257 -3.17 10.40 3.94
CA ALA A 257 -2.47 11.25 2.99
C ALA A 257 -3.01 11.08 1.57
N LEU A 258 -3.28 9.85 1.12
CA LEU A 258 -3.90 9.59 -0.19
C LEU A 258 -5.28 10.21 -0.29
N PHE A 259 -6.15 9.99 0.70
CA PHE A 259 -7.49 10.57 0.74
C PHE A 259 -7.43 12.09 0.59
N LEU A 260 -6.54 12.76 1.32
CA LEU A 260 -6.39 14.21 1.24
C LEU A 260 -5.82 14.68 -0.11
N PHE A 261 -4.68 14.14 -0.55
CA PHE A 261 -3.94 14.70 -1.68
C PHE A 261 -4.37 14.20 -3.06
N VAL A 262 -5.01 13.03 -3.13
CA VAL A 262 -5.42 12.40 -4.39
C VAL A 262 -6.91 12.56 -4.64
N TYR A 263 -7.75 12.41 -3.60
CA TYR A 263 -9.21 12.45 -3.74
C TYR A 263 -9.81 13.82 -3.44
N VAL A 264 -9.36 14.51 -2.40
CA VAL A 264 -9.96 15.78 -1.95
C VAL A 264 -9.36 16.99 -2.64
N LEU A 265 -8.02 17.12 -2.58
CA LEU A 265 -7.27 18.20 -3.24
C LEU A 265 -7.02 17.81 -4.69
#